data_AF-A0A314LAK9-F1
#
_entry.id   AF-A0A314LAK9-F1
#
_cell.length_a   1.000
_cell.length_b   1.000
_cell.length_c   1.000
_cell.angle_alpha   90.00
_cell.angle_beta   90.00
_cell.angle_gamma   90.00
#
_symmetry.space_group_name_H-M   'P 1'
#
loop_
_entity.id
_entity.type
_entity.pdbx_description
1 polymer ?
#
loop_
_entity_poly.entity_id
_entity_poly.type
_entity_poly.pdbx_seq_one_letter_code
_entity_poly.pdbx_strand_id
1 'polypeptide(L)'
;MSSLKGAERNARDDNFMAHFYEMLDLQLQIGGRPATPKERDNLNECFPLNAHVQCLVGLGEGQRFPEEEDVNTLECLEAESEQSEEEAEDDVDGEEDDEDWTAANGAFYDEGESGAFYDEEPYMH
;
A
#
# COMPACT_ATOMS: atom_id res chain seq x y z
N MET A 1 14.05 -24.80 2.41
CA MET A 1 13.35 -23.52 2.18
C MET A 1 14.28 -22.42 2.62
N SER A 2 14.81 -21.65 1.67
CA SER A 2 15.73 -20.55 1.96
C SER A 2 14.90 -19.41 2.56
N SER A 3 14.90 -19.29 3.88
CA SER A 3 14.28 -18.13 4.53
C SER A 3 15.04 -16.89 4.09
N LEU A 4 14.36 -15.98 3.39
CA LEU A 4 14.96 -14.73 2.98
C LEU A 4 15.37 -13.95 4.22
N LYS A 5 16.60 -13.44 4.24
CA LYS A 5 17.04 -12.56 5.32
C LYS A 5 16.14 -11.31 5.31
N GLY A 6 15.72 -10.82 6.47
CA GLY A 6 14.73 -9.72 6.57
C GLY A 6 15.04 -8.51 5.68
N ALA A 7 16.32 -8.14 5.55
CA ALA A 7 16.76 -7.07 4.66
C ALA A 7 16.44 -7.30 3.17
N GLU A 8 16.55 -8.54 2.69
CA GLU A 8 16.24 -8.89 1.30
C GLU A 8 14.73 -8.90 1.06
N ARG A 9 13.93 -9.20 2.10
CA ARG A 9 12.47 -9.14 2.02
C ARG A 9 12.04 -7.68 1.94
N ASN A 10 12.56 -6.85 2.83
CA ASN A 10 12.29 -5.41 2.80
C ASN A 10 12.67 -4.79 1.46
N ALA A 11 13.85 -5.09 0.91
CA ALA A 11 14.25 -4.56 -0.40
C ALA A 11 13.30 -4.98 -1.55
N ARG A 12 12.69 -6.17 -1.47
CA ARG A 12 11.68 -6.59 -2.46
C ARG A 12 10.37 -5.83 -2.29
N ASP A 13 9.93 -5.66 -1.05
CA ASP A 13 8.70 -4.95 -0.73
C ASP A 13 8.84 -3.45 -1.11
N ASP A 14 10.01 -2.84 -0.83
CA ASP A 14 10.35 -1.48 -1.23
C ASP A 14 10.32 -1.31 -2.75
N ASN A 15 10.94 -2.23 -3.49
CA ASN A 15 10.92 -2.21 -4.96
C ASN A 15 9.51 -2.37 -5.51
N PHE A 16 8.67 -3.22 -4.90
CA PHE A 16 7.28 -3.36 -5.30
C PHE A 16 6.50 -2.06 -5.09
N MET A 17 6.61 -1.45 -3.92
CA MET A 17 5.93 -0.19 -3.62
C MET A 17 6.41 0.93 -4.56
N ALA A 18 7.71 1.04 -4.78
CA ALA A 18 8.27 2.04 -5.70
C ALA A 18 7.78 1.81 -7.14
N HIS A 19 7.80 0.57 -7.63
CA HIS A 19 7.24 0.23 -8.94
C HIS A 19 5.77 0.61 -9.05
N PHE A 20 4.97 0.34 -8.02
CA PHE A 20 3.55 0.65 -8.02
C PHE A 20 3.28 2.17 -8.06
N TYR A 21 3.98 2.97 -7.25
CA TYR A 21 3.82 4.42 -7.26
C TYR A 21 4.27 5.06 -8.58
N GLU A 22 5.38 4.58 -9.15
CA GLU A 22 5.88 5.07 -10.43
C GLU A 22 4.98 4.64 -11.59
N MET A 23 4.35 3.47 -11.50
CA MET A 23 3.31 3.06 -12.45
C MET A 23 2.09 3.98 -12.37
N LEU A 24 1.65 4.35 -11.17
CA LEU A 24 0.54 5.30 -10.98
C LEU A 24 0.88 6.68 -11.54
N ASP A 25 2.09 7.18 -11.29
CA ASP A 25 2.55 8.47 -11.82
C ASP A 25 2.65 8.43 -13.36
N LEU A 26 3.21 7.34 -13.92
CA LEU A 26 3.24 7.13 -15.36
C LEU A 26 1.82 7.15 -15.95
N GLN A 27 0.87 6.43 -15.33
CA GLN A 27 -0.54 6.41 -15.77
C GLN A 27 -1.15 7.81 -15.78
N LEU A 28 -0.82 8.65 -14.79
CA LEU A 28 -1.24 10.04 -14.73
C LEU A 28 -0.62 10.86 -15.87
N GLN A 29 0.68 10.71 -16.12
CA GLN A 29 1.40 11.41 -17.19
C GLN A 29 0.89 11.05 -18.58
N ILE A 30 0.53 9.78 -18.81
CA ILE A 30 0.05 9.30 -20.11
C ILE A 30 -1.46 9.48 -20.30
N GLY A 31 -2.18 9.93 -19.27
CA GLY A 31 -3.61 10.25 -19.32
C GLY A 31 -4.51 9.01 -19.34
N GLY A 32 -4.13 7.95 -18.63
CA GLY A 32 -4.92 6.71 -18.51
C GLY A 32 -4.89 5.79 -19.73
N ARG A 33 -4.10 6.11 -20.77
CA ARG A 33 -3.84 5.14 -21.84
C ARG A 33 -3.03 3.95 -21.29
N PRO A 34 -3.17 2.75 -21.86
CA PRO A 34 -2.30 1.64 -21.49
C PRO A 34 -0.81 2.00 -21.66
N ALA A 35 0.01 1.67 -20.66
CA ALA A 35 1.45 1.88 -20.73
C ALA A 35 2.05 1.02 -21.84
N THR A 36 2.86 1.62 -22.70
CA THR A 36 3.56 0.91 -23.77
C THR A 36 4.60 -0.05 -23.19
N PRO A 37 5.00 -1.10 -23.92
CA PRO A 37 6.04 -2.03 -23.46
C PRO A 37 7.32 -1.30 -23.05
N LYS A 38 7.73 -0.29 -23.83
CA LYS A 38 8.93 0.50 -23.51
C LYS A 38 8.83 1.28 -22.20
N GLU A 39 7.68 1.89 -21.91
CA GLU A 39 7.46 2.60 -20.64
C GLU A 39 7.46 1.61 -19.45
N ARG A 40 6.87 0.43 -19.63
CA ARG A 40 6.88 -0.65 -18.63
C ARG A 40 8.28 -1.23 -18.41
N ASP A 41 9.05 -1.43 -19.47
CA ASP A 41 10.41 -1.95 -19.39
C ASP A 41 11.32 -0.99 -18.63
N ASN A 42 11.19 0.32 -18.88
CA ASN A 42 11.94 1.34 -18.15
C ASN A 42 11.65 1.32 -16.63
N LEU A 43 10.38 1.18 -16.28
CA LEU A 43 9.93 1.00 -14.90
C LEU A 43 10.53 -0.24 -14.24
N ASN A 44 10.62 -1.34 -14.97
CA ASN A 44 11.18 -2.60 -14.47
C ASN A 44 12.72 -2.57 -14.39
N GLU A 45 13.40 -1.75 -15.19
CA GLU A 45 14.84 -1.49 -15.06
C GLU A 45 15.17 -0.71 -13.77
N CYS A 46 14.36 0.30 -13.45
CA CYS A 46 14.53 1.12 -12.24
C CYS A 46 14.08 0.39 -10.97
N PHE A 47 12.95 -0.33 -11.04
CA PHE A 47 12.31 -1.03 -9.92
C PHE A 47 12.00 -2.47 -10.32
N PRO A 48 12.99 -3.37 -10.25
CA PRO A 48 12.84 -4.73 -10.73
C PRO A 48 11.87 -5.51 -9.86
N LEU A 49 10.82 -6.01 -10.51
CA LEU A 49 9.86 -6.93 -9.90
C LEU A 49 10.31 -8.37 -10.07
N ASN A 50 10.03 -9.21 -9.08
CA ASN A 50 10.20 -10.65 -9.24
C ASN A 50 9.11 -11.24 -10.17
N ALA A 51 9.36 -12.41 -10.75
CA ALA A 51 8.44 -13.03 -11.71
C ALA A 51 7.02 -13.26 -11.18
N HIS A 52 6.88 -13.57 -9.89
CA HIS A 52 5.57 -13.79 -9.28
C HIS A 52 4.74 -12.50 -9.25
N VAL A 53 5.36 -11.39 -8.87
CA VAL A 53 4.71 -10.08 -8.83
C VAL A 53 4.43 -9.57 -10.24
N GLN A 54 5.34 -9.80 -11.20
CA GLN A 54 5.08 -9.48 -12.61
C GLN A 54 3.82 -10.16 -13.13
N CYS A 55 3.58 -11.43 -12.80
CA CYS A 55 2.31 -12.08 -13.14
C CYS A 55 1.11 -11.43 -12.46
N LEU A 56 1.23 -11.04 -11.19
CA LEU A 56 0.14 -10.41 -10.45
C LEU A 56 -0.27 -9.05 -11.05
N VAL A 57 0.71 -8.26 -11.52
CA VAL A 57 0.48 -6.93 -12.10
C VAL A 57 0.21 -6.95 -13.61
N GLY A 58 -0.02 -8.12 -14.22
CA GLY A 58 -0.28 -8.21 -15.65
C GLY A 58 0.93 -7.92 -16.54
N LEU A 59 2.13 -8.02 -15.97
CA LEU A 59 3.40 -7.86 -16.67
C LEU A 59 4.02 -9.18 -17.14
N GLY A 60 3.56 -10.31 -16.61
CA GLY A 60 4.08 -11.63 -16.95
C GLY A 60 3.81 -12.07 -18.39
N GLU A 61 4.73 -12.82 -18.97
CA GLU A 61 4.55 -13.45 -20.28
C GLU A 61 3.31 -14.36 -20.26
N GLY A 62 2.36 -14.10 -21.18
CA GLY A 62 1.12 -14.89 -21.31
C GLY A 62 -0.15 -14.19 -20.80
N GLN A 63 -0.05 -12.99 -20.23
CA GLN A 63 -1.23 -12.18 -19.91
C GLN A 63 -1.80 -11.52 -21.18
N ARG A 64 -2.70 -12.23 -21.88
CA ARG A 64 -3.47 -11.63 -22.98
C ARG A 64 -4.59 -10.80 -22.37
N PHE A 65 -4.48 -9.47 -22.47
CA PHE A 65 -5.63 -8.61 -22.25
C PHE A 65 -6.73 -9.05 -23.25
N PRO A 66 -7.97 -9.29 -22.82
CA PRO A 66 -9.05 -9.46 -23.78
C PRO A 66 -9.03 -8.22 -24.68
N GLU A 67 -9.05 -8.43 -26.00
CA GLU A 67 -9.29 -7.34 -26.94
C GLU A 67 -10.58 -6.69 -26.46
N GLU A 68 -10.46 -5.42 -26.06
CA GLU A 68 -11.56 -4.62 -25.56
C GLU A 68 -12.66 -4.53 -26.62
N GLU A 69 -13.54 -5.53 -26.64
CA GLU A 69 -14.84 -5.41 -27.27
C GLU A 69 -15.59 -4.37 -26.44
N ASP A 70 -15.77 -3.20 -27.05
CA ASP A 70 -16.54 -2.07 -26.54
C ASP A 70 -17.98 -2.53 -26.24
N VAL A 71 -18.17 -3.16 -25.09
CA VAL A 71 -19.48 -3.41 -24.51
C VAL A 71 -19.95 -2.08 -23.93
N ASN A 72 -20.54 -1.28 -24.81
CA ASN A 72 -21.50 -0.26 -24.43
C ASN A 72 -22.69 -0.92 -23.73
N THR A 73 -22.52 -1.31 -22.47
CA THR A 73 -23.61 -1.71 -21.57
C THR A 73 -23.39 -1.01 -20.24
N LEU A 74 -23.84 0.24 -20.22
CA LEU A 74 -24.20 1.03 -19.05
C LEU A 74 -25.33 0.37 -18.22
N GLU A 75 -25.58 -0.93 -18.37
CA GLU A 75 -26.83 -1.61 -17.97
C GLU A 75 -26.63 -2.68 -16.88
N CYS A 76 -25.47 -2.72 -16.20
CA CYS A 76 -25.23 -3.71 -15.14
C CYS A 76 -25.33 -3.17 -13.70
N LEU A 77 -25.73 -1.91 -13.50
CA LEU A 77 -25.97 -1.34 -12.16
C LEU A 77 -27.47 -1.22 -11.81
N GLU A 78 -28.36 -1.65 -12.69
CA GLU A 78 -29.81 -1.60 -12.48
C GLU A 78 -30.38 -3.03 -12.42
N ALA A 79 -29.94 -3.81 -11.43
CA ALA A 79 -30.61 -5.03 -11.03
C ALA A 79 -30.74 -5.04 -9.49
N GLU A 80 -31.94 -4.69 -9.05
CA GLU A 80 -32.56 -5.03 -7.75
C GLU A 80 -31.83 -4.53 -6.49
N SER A 81 -31.95 -3.23 -6.26
CA SER A 81 -32.18 -2.72 -4.91
C SER A 81 -33.58 -3.12 -4.47
N GLU A 82 -33.76 -4.29 -3.85
CA GLU A 82 -34.98 -4.65 -3.11
C GLU A 82 -34.76 -5.87 -2.18
N GLN A 83 -34.93 -5.65 -0.87
CA GLN A 83 -35.15 -6.63 0.23
C GLN A 83 -33.90 -7.37 0.78
N SER A 84 -33.59 -7.42 2.08
CA SER A 84 -34.44 -7.33 3.28
C SER A 84 -33.71 -6.70 4.47
N GLU A 85 -34.42 -5.84 5.21
CA GLU A 85 -34.13 -5.47 6.59
C GLU A 85 -34.48 -6.68 7.49
N GLU A 86 -33.49 -7.33 8.10
CA GLU A 86 -33.72 -8.17 9.27
C GLU A 86 -32.86 -7.65 10.43
N GLU A 87 -33.53 -7.02 11.39
CA GLU A 87 -32.98 -6.68 12.69
C GLU A 87 -32.72 -7.99 13.44
N ALA A 88 -31.45 -8.35 13.60
CA ALA A 88 -31.02 -9.36 14.55
C ALA A 88 -30.26 -8.65 15.66
N GLU A 89 -30.99 -8.26 16.69
CA GLU A 89 -30.45 -7.91 18.00
C GLU A 89 -29.73 -9.15 18.57
N ASP A 90 -28.39 -9.12 18.53
CA ASP A 90 -27.52 -10.06 19.24
C ASP A 90 -26.90 -9.34 20.43
N ASP A 91 -27.57 -9.45 21.58
CA ASP A 91 -27.04 -9.11 22.89
C ASP A 91 -25.85 -10.03 23.21
N VAL A 92 -24.64 -9.62 22.86
CA VAL A 92 -23.40 -10.17 23.44
C VAL A 92 -23.00 -9.27 24.61
N ASP A 93 -23.55 -9.61 25.77
CA ASP A 93 -22.96 -9.33 27.07
C ASP A 93 -21.69 -10.19 27.20
N GLY A 94 -20.53 -9.54 27.35
CA GLY A 94 -19.25 -10.23 27.29
C GLY A 94 -18.06 -9.32 27.56
N GLU A 95 -18.03 -8.78 28.78
CA GLU A 95 -16.85 -8.51 29.62
C GLU A 95 -15.63 -7.85 28.95
N GLU A 96 -15.36 -6.63 29.39
CA GLU A 96 -14.12 -5.88 29.16
C GLU A 96 -12.92 -6.72 29.64
N ASP A 97 -12.13 -7.29 28.71
CA ASP A 97 -10.81 -7.83 29.05
C ASP A 97 -9.78 -6.71 28.90
N ASP A 98 -9.48 -6.13 30.06
CA ASP A 98 -8.40 -5.24 30.39
C ASP A 98 -7.04 -5.91 30.18
N GLU A 99 -6.61 -5.99 28.92
CA GLU A 99 -5.27 -6.44 28.58
C GLU A 99 -4.23 -5.35 28.91
N ASP A 100 -3.70 -5.45 30.13
CA ASP A 100 -2.48 -4.80 30.62
C ASP A 100 -1.26 -5.14 29.73
N TRP A 101 -1.08 -4.37 28.65
CA TRP A 101 0.12 -4.43 27.81
C TRP A 101 1.28 -3.55 28.31
N THR A 102 1.33 -3.20 29.61
CA THR A 102 2.42 -2.38 30.16
C THR A 102 3.27 -3.10 31.21
N ALA A 103 3.60 -4.37 30.99
CA ALA A 103 4.53 -5.08 31.85
C ALA A 103 5.57 -5.93 31.09
N ALA A 104 6.20 -5.38 30.06
CA ALA A 104 7.47 -5.92 29.55
C ALA A 104 8.29 -4.89 28.77
N ASN A 105 8.77 -3.84 29.44
CA ASN A 105 10.01 -3.13 29.07
C ASN A 105 10.56 -2.38 30.29
N GLY A 106 10.88 -3.14 31.34
CA GLY A 106 11.82 -2.67 32.34
C GLY A 106 13.24 -2.83 31.81
N ALA A 107 13.87 -1.72 31.42
CA ALA A 107 15.24 -1.33 31.81
C ALA A 107 15.88 -0.43 30.73
N PHE A 108 15.97 0.86 31.01
CA PHE A 108 17.21 1.54 31.42
C PHE A 108 17.08 3.04 31.13
N TYR A 109 17.23 3.86 32.18
CA TYR A 109 17.26 5.31 32.08
C TYR A 109 18.57 5.75 31.44
N ASP A 110 18.52 6.67 30.47
CA ASP A 110 19.63 7.57 30.18
C ASP A 110 19.09 9.00 30.18
N GLU A 111 19.43 9.73 31.23
CA GLU A 111 19.19 11.17 31.36
C GLU A 111 20.11 11.91 30.38
N GLY A 112 19.60 12.18 29.18
CA GLY A 112 20.24 13.06 28.20
C GLY A 112 19.63 14.45 28.23
N GLU A 113 20.20 15.30 29.07
CA GLU A 113 20.10 16.77 29.15
C GLU A 113 19.13 17.50 28.18
N SER A 114 18.12 18.13 28.79
CA SER A 114 17.34 19.23 28.23
C SER A 114 18.23 20.46 27.99
N GLY A 115 18.81 20.57 26.80
CA GLY A 115 19.39 21.81 26.29
C GLY A 115 18.33 22.67 25.59
N ALA A 116 17.52 23.40 26.35
CA ALA A 116 16.71 24.49 25.80
C ALA A 116 17.66 25.62 25.37
N PHE A 117 18.01 25.65 24.09
CA PHE A 117 18.68 26.80 23.49
C PHE A 117 17.62 27.90 23.29
N TYR A 118 17.57 28.84 24.21
CA TYR A 118 16.86 30.10 23.98
C TYR A 118 17.70 30.90 22.97
N ASP A 119 17.22 31.01 21.73
CA ASP A 119 17.70 32.04 20.81
C ASP A 119 17.27 33.41 21.36
N GLU A 120 18.19 34.07 22.04
CA GLU A 120 18.06 35.44 22.52
C GLU A 120 18.27 36.40 21.34
N GLU A 121 17.19 36.73 20.62
CA GLU A 121 17.16 37.82 19.63
C GLU A 121 17.43 39.17 20.33
N PRO A 122 18.49 39.93 19.99
CA PRO A 122 18.71 41.24 20.57
C PRO A 122 17.83 42.29 19.89
N TYR A 123 16.84 42.79 20.63
CA TYR A 123 16.11 44.03 20.33
C TYR A 123 17.09 45.20 20.17
N MET A 124 17.23 45.73 18.95
CA MET A 124 17.83 47.04 18.71
C MET A 124 16.79 48.14 18.97
N HIS A 125 17.12 49.07 19.87
CA HIS A 125 16.42 50.34 20.10
C HIS A 125 16.71 51.35 18.99
#